data_AF-A0A960ZDY2-F1
#
_entry.id   AF-A0A960ZDY2-F1
#
_cell.length_a   1.000
_cell.length_b   1.000
_cell.length_c   1.000
_cell.angle_alpha   90.00
_cell.angle_beta   90.00
_cell.angle_gamma   90.00
#
_symmetry.space_group_name_H-M   'P 1'
#
loop_
_entity.id
_entity.type
_entity.pdbx_description
1 polymer ?
#
loop_
_entity_poly.entity_id
_entity_poly.type
_entity_poly.pdbx_seq_one_letter_code
_entity_poly.pdbx_strand_id
1 'polypeptide(L)'
;EHLYVDNLLSSVRWKQRYYGVPWVAGTRVLYYNKEIFDRAGLDPDTPPQTYDDLKKYILQIAARCPDVHPFALPVSEKYSPWQVFLPFLWSYGGHIFDPATSDLVINSETNRTVLQFYKQLSHYSLLARQPQIDRSFAKGTVGMIISGGWNLGLISRLNPQLNFSVSLLPEHNGRSISFAGSEALVIMKNSKYPEEAKKLIEYLTSYEIQMEIVKTVPSFIPSLKKGISDPYFEELPYRKIFLKQLATAYSPPPHPKWSSIQELLSHSIEDVIFNKKNPEKILNKLEHNIRNILATYSPPIMRKFSTRSGLFILFGIGILFFLAIVYRGILLKGKGKINFLRMVHLYLFLLPWLCIFFIFYLFPFIYSFILSLTDYNPLQGNYGFCGISNYITVLKDPDFGKALRNTLYFAFATCPASLGLALICATAIYRRIPLYRFFQASLFTPVCISIIVAAAMFSYFYSSEGIFNTVLNMLNIPIPSPDNWLVNKNLALMAIMIMHIWSTFGLYMIIFSAGLYAIPREHLEASRIDGADTWKRFRYIVLPQLKPFLFLVIILNTIKSFHVFPEVFAMTQGGPNRETLTLVYYLYETGFHKFQMGKASAIGYILLFIIGIFSILELFLLKKGRNS
;
A
#
# COMPACT_ATOMS: atom_id res chain seq x y z
N GLU A 1 18.67 2.37 31.47
CA GLU A 1 19.36 3.32 30.57
C GLU A 1 20.75 2.84 30.20
N HIS A 2 21.67 2.60 31.15
CA HIS A 2 23.07 2.24 30.86
C HIS A 2 23.30 0.97 30.02
N LEU A 3 22.31 0.07 29.94
CA LEU A 3 22.41 -1.19 29.20
C LEU A 3 22.24 -1.04 27.68
N TYR A 4 21.46 -0.06 27.23
CA TYR A 4 21.04 0.06 25.82
C TYR A 4 21.83 1.13 25.11
N VAL A 5 21.96 1.00 23.78
CA VAL A 5 22.54 2.05 22.94
C VAL A 5 21.74 3.34 23.09
N ASP A 6 22.43 4.44 23.38
CA ASP A 6 21.78 5.71 23.74
C ASP A 6 20.89 6.25 22.59
N ASN A 7 21.34 6.09 21.34
CA ASN A 7 20.57 6.47 20.16
C ASN A 7 19.23 5.71 20.04
N LEU A 8 19.19 4.43 20.43
CA LEU A 8 17.97 3.62 20.37
C LEU A 8 16.98 3.98 21.49
N LEU A 9 17.50 4.32 22.67
CA LEU A 9 16.67 4.80 23.79
C LEU A 9 15.94 6.09 23.44
N SER A 10 16.53 6.95 22.61
CA SER A 10 15.87 8.18 22.15
C SER A 10 14.56 7.90 21.39
N SER A 11 14.48 6.79 20.65
CA SER A 11 13.30 6.42 19.86
C SER A 11 12.06 6.10 20.69
N VAL A 12 12.26 5.70 21.95
CA VAL A 12 11.19 5.32 22.89
C VAL A 12 10.99 6.34 24.01
N ARG A 13 11.68 7.50 23.95
CA ARG A 13 11.63 8.54 24.96
C ARG A 13 10.84 9.75 24.46
N TRP A 14 9.81 10.17 25.19
CA TRP A 14 9.04 11.39 24.89
C TRP A 14 8.74 12.16 26.18
N LYS A 15 8.92 13.50 26.17
CA LYS A 15 8.75 14.36 27.36
C LYS A 15 9.41 13.78 28.63
N GLN A 16 10.66 13.35 28.50
CA GLN A 16 11.46 12.77 29.59
C GLN A 16 10.92 11.45 30.18
N ARG A 17 10.04 10.74 29.48
CA ARG A 17 9.53 9.42 29.89
C ARG A 17 9.77 8.37 28.81
N TYR A 18 10.04 7.13 29.23
CA TYR A 18 10.13 5.99 28.32
C TYR A 18 8.77 5.32 28.13
N TYR A 19 8.45 4.99 26.89
CA TYR A 19 7.19 4.35 26.50
C TYR A 19 7.40 2.94 25.94
N GLY A 20 8.64 2.47 25.87
CA GLY A 20 9.00 1.15 25.39
C GLY A 20 10.44 0.78 25.73
N VAL A 21 10.80 -0.46 25.41
CA VAL A 21 12.15 -1.01 25.57
C VAL A 21 12.68 -1.40 24.19
N PRO A 22 13.83 -0.87 23.73
CA PRO A 22 14.42 -1.26 22.45
C PRO A 22 14.77 -2.76 22.45
N TRP A 23 14.26 -3.52 21.50
CA TRP A 23 14.44 -4.96 21.42
C TRP A 23 15.51 -5.37 20.43
N VAL A 24 15.40 -4.94 19.19
CA VAL A 24 16.43 -5.12 18.15
C VAL A 24 16.51 -3.85 17.32
N ALA A 25 17.63 -3.65 16.65
CA ALA A 25 17.89 -2.48 15.84
C ALA A 25 18.23 -2.82 14.40
N GLY A 26 18.10 -1.81 13.55
CA GLY A 26 18.61 -1.77 12.19
C GLY A 26 19.16 -0.39 11.89
N THR A 27 20.18 -0.35 11.04
CA THR A 27 20.70 0.89 10.49
C THR A 27 20.88 0.77 8.98
N ARG A 28 21.20 1.88 8.32
CA ARG A 28 21.50 1.92 6.88
C ARG A 28 22.97 2.21 6.67
N VAL A 29 23.55 1.58 5.66
CA VAL A 29 24.94 1.80 5.23
C VAL A 29 24.97 2.02 3.72
N LEU A 30 26.09 2.50 3.20
CA LEU A 30 26.30 2.59 1.77
C LEU A 30 26.79 1.23 1.27
N TYR A 31 26.11 0.68 0.28
CA TYR A 31 26.58 -0.45 -0.52
C TYR A 31 27.13 0.09 -1.83
N TYR A 32 28.24 -0.48 -2.31
CA TYR A 32 28.83 -0.11 -3.58
C TYR A 32 29.36 -1.35 -4.32
N ASN A 33 29.22 -1.32 -5.64
CA ASN A 33 29.64 -2.38 -6.54
C ASN A 33 31.07 -2.11 -7.02
N LYS A 34 31.98 -3.03 -6.68
CA LYS A 34 33.42 -2.89 -6.96
C LYS A 34 33.75 -3.01 -8.44
N GLU A 35 33.03 -3.88 -9.17
CA GLU A 35 33.19 -4.02 -10.63
C GLU A 35 32.76 -2.75 -11.36
N ILE A 36 31.67 -2.11 -10.94
CA ILE A 36 31.22 -0.83 -11.52
C ILE A 36 32.24 0.27 -11.21
N PHE A 37 32.84 0.27 -10.01
CA PHE A 37 33.89 1.22 -9.67
C PHE A 37 35.10 1.05 -10.59
N ASP A 38 35.60 -0.19 -10.75
CA ASP A 38 36.73 -0.49 -11.63
C ASP A 38 36.46 -0.07 -13.08
N ARG A 39 35.28 -0.42 -13.62
CA ARG A 39 34.83 -0.01 -14.96
C ARG A 39 34.75 1.51 -15.13
N ALA A 40 34.39 2.24 -14.07
CA ALA A 40 34.37 3.70 -14.06
C ALA A 40 35.78 4.30 -13.84
N GLY A 41 36.81 3.49 -13.60
CA GLY A 41 38.16 3.94 -13.22
C GLY A 41 38.19 4.61 -11.85
N LEU A 42 37.33 4.17 -10.94
CA LEU A 42 37.37 4.45 -9.50
C LEU A 42 38.12 3.30 -8.81
N ASP A 43 38.79 3.59 -7.69
CA ASP A 43 39.41 2.56 -6.89
C ASP A 43 38.34 1.66 -6.24
N PRO A 44 38.30 0.34 -6.54
CA PRO A 44 37.28 -0.57 -6.02
C PRO A 44 37.29 -0.77 -4.50
N ASP A 45 38.36 -0.38 -3.81
CA ASP A 45 38.47 -0.51 -2.36
C ASP A 45 38.28 0.81 -1.61
N THR A 46 38.13 1.92 -2.33
CA THR A 46 37.92 3.25 -1.75
C THR A 46 36.48 3.72 -1.97
N PRO A 47 35.59 3.61 -0.96
CA PRO A 47 34.24 4.15 -1.05
C PRO A 47 34.23 5.68 -0.92
N PRO A 48 33.18 6.37 -1.41
CA PRO A 48 33.05 7.81 -1.23
C PRO A 48 32.97 8.15 0.26
N GLN A 49 33.93 8.94 0.75
CA GLN A 49 34.00 9.31 2.16
C GLN A 49 33.12 10.53 2.45
N THR A 50 33.02 11.47 1.51
CA THR A 50 32.24 12.71 1.67
C THR A 50 31.08 12.81 0.68
N TYR A 51 30.16 13.75 0.89
CA TYR A 51 29.10 14.03 -0.09
C TYR A 51 29.62 14.57 -1.43
N ASP A 52 30.77 15.26 -1.43
CA ASP A 52 31.42 15.69 -2.67
C ASP A 52 32.02 14.49 -3.41
N ASP A 53 32.61 13.53 -2.70
CA ASP A 53 33.07 12.27 -3.28
C ASP A 53 31.89 11.48 -3.87
N LEU A 54 30.78 11.36 -3.12
CA LEU A 54 29.59 10.66 -3.58
C LEU A 54 29.09 11.27 -4.90
N LYS A 55 28.99 12.60 -4.97
CA LYS A 55 28.58 13.31 -6.18
C LYS A 55 29.56 13.07 -7.33
N LYS A 56 30.87 13.16 -7.07
CA LYS A 56 31.93 12.90 -8.06
C LYS A 56 31.83 11.48 -8.62
N TYR A 57 31.66 10.48 -7.75
CA TYR A 57 31.60 9.07 -8.13
C TYR A 57 30.35 8.79 -8.97
N ILE A 58 29.21 9.37 -8.58
CA ILE A 58 27.96 9.29 -9.36
C ILE A 58 28.15 9.83 -10.78
N LEU A 59 28.74 11.01 -10.91
CA LEU A 59 28.98 11.64 -12.22
C LEU A 59 29.98 10.83 -13.07
N GLN A 60 31.02 10.28 -12.44
CA GLN A 60 32.03 9.48 -13.12
C GLN A 60 31.46 8.14 -13.63
N ILE A 61 30.66 7.45 -12.81
CA ILE A 61 29.96 6.24 -13.21
C ILE A 61 28.95 6.56 -14.33
N ALA A 62 28.18 7.65 -14.22
CA ALA A 62 27.23 8.05 -15.26
C ALA A 62 27.89 8.28 -16.62
N ALA A 63 29.11 8.86 -16.62
CA ALA A 63 29.84 9.18 -17.83
C ALA A 63 30.52 7.95 -18.47
N ARG A 64 30.98 6.99 -17.66
CA ARG A 64 31.81 5.86 -18.13
C ARG A 64 31.08 4.52 -18.23
N CYS A 65 29.94 4.39 -17.55
CA CYS A 65 29.13 3.17 -17.54
C CYS A 65 27.66 3.52 -17.83
N PRO A 66 27.32 3.86 -19.09
CA PRO A 66 25.97 4.31 -19.46
C PRO A 66 24.92 3.19 -19.35
N ASP A 67 25.34 1.93 -19.23
CA ASP A 67 24.51 0.74 -19.06
C ASP A 67 24.04 0.49 -17.61
N VAL A 68 24.54 1.24 -16.63
CA VAL A 68 24.18 1.08 -15.21
C VAL A 68 23.68 2.38 -14.60
N HIS A 69 22.88 2.27 -13.54
CA HIS A 69 22.51 3.45 -12.74
C HIS A 69 23.58 3.73 -11.68
N PRO A 70 24.18 4.92 -11.63
CA PRO A 70 25.21 5.24 -10.64
C PRO A 70 24.75 5.13 -9.18
N PHE A 71 23.51 5.54 -8.91
CA PHE A 71 22.91 5.57 -7.58
C PHE A 71 21.45 5.16 -7.64
N ALA A 72 20.79 4.99 -6.48
CA ALA A 72 19.35 4.77 -6.42
C ALA A 72 18.71 5.48 -5.24
N LEU A 73 17.49 5.98 -5.43
CA LEU A 73 16.70 6.65 -4.41
C LEU A 73 15.30 6.05 -4.30
N PRO A 74 14.85 5.70 -3.07
CA PRO A 74 13.52 5.14 -2.88
C PRO A 74 12.43 6.20 -3.12
N VAL A 75 11.42 5.83 -3.91
CA VAL A 75 10.22 6.63 -4.20
C VAL A 75 8.98 5.74 -4.34
N SER A 76 7.79 6.34 -4.39
CA SER A 76 6.51 5.65 -4.57
C SER A 76 6.21 4.64 -3.47
N GLU A 77 6.60 4.96 -2.24
CA GLU A 77 6.35 4.16 -1.04
C GLU A 77 6.40 5.03 0.22
N LYS A 78 5.95 4.48 1.36
CA LYS A 78 5.70 5.28 2.57
C LYS A 78 6.92 5.50 3.47
N TYR A 79 7.89 4.57 3.51
CA TYR A 79 8.89 4.52 4.57
C TYR A 79 10.30 4.86 4.11
N SER A 80 10.78 4.23 3.03
CA SER A 80 12.18 4.38 2.62
C SER A 80 12.59 5.79 2.16
N PRO A 81 11.73 6.61 1.51
CA PRO A 81 12.13 7.96 1.04
C PRO A 81 12.68 8.86 2.15
N TRP A 82 11.96 8.96 3.26
CA TRP A 82 12.40 9.78 4.39
C TRP A 82 13.52 9.13 5.19
N GLN A 83 13.58 7.80 5.27
CA GLN A 83 14.67 7.08 5.95
C GLN A 83 16.02 7.25 5.26
N VAL A 84 16.03 7.44 3.93
CA VAL A 84 17.25 7.72 3.16
C VAL A 84 17.56 9.22 3.15
N PHE A 85 16.55 10.09 3.13
CA PHE A 85 16.74 11.54 3.16
C PHE A 85 17.25 12.09 4.50
N LEU A 86 16.71 11.64 5.64
CA LEU A 86 17.08 12.19 6.95
C LEU A 86 18.56 12.02 7.33
N PRO A 87 19.24 10.91 7.01
CA PRO A 87 20.70 10.81 7.12
C PRO A 87 21.45 11.98 6.49
N PHE A 88 21.08 12.37 5.25
CA PHE A 88 21.66 13.54 4.60
C PHE A 88 21.40 14.81 5.40
N LEU A 89 20.16 15.00 5.83
CA LEU A 89 19.75 16.15 6.63
C LEU A 89 20.57 16.28 7.92
N TRP A 90 20.69 15.19 8.67
CA TRP A 90 21.35 15.19 9.96
C TRP A 90 22.87 15.38 9.85
N SER A 91 23.52 14.78 8.85
CA SER A 91 24.96 15.01 8.63
C SER A 91 25.28 16.48 8.33
N TYR A 92 24.38 17.20 7.66
CA TYR A 92 24.49 18.66 7.47
C TYR A 92 24.21 19.48 8.74
N GLY A 93 23.78 18.85 9.83
CA GLY A 93 23.29 19.53 11.04
C GLY A 93 21.86 20.06 10.92
N GLY A 94 21.11 19.62 9.91
CA GLY A 94 19.71 19.96 9.73
C GLY A 94 18.80 19.12 10.63
N HIS A 95 17.66 19.68 11.01
CA HIS A 95 16.68 19.03 11.88
C HIS A 95 15.24 19.33 11.44
N ILE A 96 14.31 18.43 11.79
CA ILE A 96 12.86 18.70 11.63
C ILE A 96 12.37 19.51 12.83
N PHE A 97 12.74 19.06 14.02
CA PHE A 97 12.47 19.73 15.30
C PHE A 97 13.80 20.08 15.94
N ASP A 98 13.91 21.28 16.49
CA ASP A 98 15.07 21.70 17.24
C ASP A 98 15.26 20.77 18.44
N PRO A 99 16.45 20.14 18.62
CA PRO A 99 16.67 19.21 19.72
C PRO A 99 16.55 19.85 21.11
N ALA A 100 16.82 21.15 21.25
CA ALA A 100 16.80 21.88 22.52
C ALA A 100 15.41 22.44 22.83
N THR A 101 14.76 23.11 21.86
CA THR A 101 13.47 23.76 22.09
C THR A 101 12.26 22.91 21.71
N SER A 102 12.47 21.83 20.94
CA SER A 102 11.40 21.04 20.29
C SER A 102 10.55 21.83 19.29
N ASP A 103 10.99 23.02 18.88
CA ASP A 103 10.29 23.84 17.89
C ASP A 103 10.47 23.27 16.48
N LEU A 104 9.47 23.49 15.63
CA LEU A 104 9.54 23.09 14.22
C LEU A 104 10.54 23.99 13.46
N VAL A 105 11.61 23.39 12.93
CA VAL A 105 12.70 24.07 12.19
C VAL A 105 12.94 23.48 10.80
N ILE A 106 11.93 22.81 10.23
CA ILE A 106 12.02 22.10 8.95
C ILE A 106 12.42 23.01 7.76
N ASN A 107 12.16 24.30 7.86
CA ASN A 107 12.39 25.30 6.81
C ASN A 107 13.66 26.15 7.05
N SER A 108 14.69 25.56 7.65
CA SER A 108 15.99 26.21 7.80
C SER A 108 16.75 26.30 6.48
N GLU A 109 17.73 27.22 6.41
CA GLU A 109 18.65 27.34 5.27
C GLU A 109 19.41 26.04 5.03
N THR A 110 19.91 25.40 6.10
CA THR A 110 20.56 24.09 6.04
C THR A 110 19.67 23.04 5.36
N ASN A 111 18.41 22.93 5.77
CA ASN A 111 17.49 21.94 5.22
C ASN A 111 17.18 22.21 3.73
N ARG A 112 17.12 23.48 3.32
CA ARG A 112 16.97 23.87 1.90
C ARG A 112 18.15 23.41 1.06
N THR A 113 19.38 23.61 1.57
CA THR A 113 20.62 23.17 0.90
C THR A 113 20.66 21.65 0.74
N VAL A 114 20.32 20.89 1.79
CA VAL A 114 20.26 19.41 1.68
C VAL A 114 19.22 18.97 0.66
N LEU A 115 18.05 19.61 0.64
CA LEU A 115 16.99 19.25 -0.31
C LEU A 115 17.40 19.55 -1.77
N GLN A 116 18.18 20.61 -2.00
CA GLN A 116 18.77 20.89 -3.31
C GLN A 116 19.83 19.86 -3.70
N PHE A 117 20.70 19.47 -2.78
CA PHE A 117 21.68 18.40 -3.00
C PHE A 117 20.98 17.07 -3.35
N TYR A 118 19.96 16.70 -2.58
CA TYR A 118 19.18 15.48 -2.81
C TYR A 118 18.47 15.48 -4.18
N LYS A 119 17.99 16.65 -4.63
CA LYS A 119 17.44 16.84 -5.99
C LYS A 119 18.48 16.63 -7.08
N GLN A 120 19.73 17.06 -6.87
CA GLN A 120 20.81 16.83 -7.83
C GLN A 120 21.13 15.33 -7.94
N LEU A 121 21.19 14.63 -6.80
CA LEU A 121 21.38 13.17 -6.76
C LEU A 121 20.29 12.44 -7.54
N SER A 122 19.02 12.87 -7.42
CA SER A 122 17.90 12.19 -8.06
C SER A 122 17.95 12.21 -9.59
N HIS A 123 18.71 13.10 -10.21
CA HIS A 123 18.83 13.16 -11.68
C HIS A 123 19.59 11.96 -12.27
N TYR A 124 20.54 11.41 -11.51
CA TYR A 124 21.39 10.28 -11.92
C TYR A 124 21.04 8.98 -11.19
N SER A 125 19.91 8.97 -10.47
CA SER A 125 19.52 7.84 -9.63
C SER A 125 18.44 7.00 -10.29
N LEU A 126 18.53 5.68 -10.13
CA LEU A 126 17.39 4.80 -10.29
C LEU A 126 16.32 5.20 -9.27
N LEU A 127 15.16 5.63 -9.75
CA LEU A 127 14.00 5.93 -8.93
C LEU A 127 13.09 4.70 -8.88
N ALA A 128 13.06 4.01 -7.75
CA ALA A 128 12.27 2.79 -7.58
C ALA A 128 11.89 2.57 -6.12
N ARG A 129 11.10 1.53 -5.83
CA ARG A 129 10.85 1.12 -4.44
C ARG A 129 12.08 0.40 -3.88
N GLN A 130 12.31 0.45 -2.57
CA GLN A 130 13.47 -0.18 -1.91
C GLN A 130 13.66 -1.65 -2.29
N PRO A 131 12.61 -2.52 -2.33
CA PRO A 131 12.80 -3.91 -2.74
C PRO A 131 13.19 -4.10 -4.21
N GLN A 132 12.96 -3.10 -5.07
CA GLN A 132 13.43 -3.09 -6.45
C GLN A 132 14.88 -2.62 -6.50
N ILE A 133 15.21 -1.55 -5.77
CA ILE A 133 16.58 -1.04 -5.62
C ILE A 133 17.53 -2.13 -5.11
N ASP A 134 17.15 -2.81 -4.04
CA ASP A 134 17.93 -3.90 -3.42
C ASP A 134 18.19 -5.04 -4.43
N ARG A 135 17.20 -5.35 -5.28
CA ARG A 135 17.33 -6.36 -6.35
C ARG A 135 18.21 -5.90 -7.51
N SER A 136 18.05 -4.66 -7.98
CA SER A 136 18.88 -4.10 -9.05
C SER A 136 20.34 -4.03 -8.65
N PHE A 137 20.63 -3.67 -7.40
CA PHE A 137 21.99 -3.75 -6.86
C PHE A 137 22.52 -5.20 -6.82
N ALA A 138 21.73 -6.16 -6.31
CA ALA A 138 22.13 -7.56 -6.28
C ALA A 138 22.41 -8.12 -7.70
N LYS A 139 21.74 -7.62 -8.73
CA LYS A 139 21.99 -7.98 -10.14
C LYS A 139 23.19 -7.27 -10.76
N GLY A 140 23.76 -6.27 -10.09
CA GLY A 140 24.88 -5.49 -10.62
C GLY A 140 24.47 -4.39 -11.61
N THR A 141 23.22 -3.93 -11.61
CA THR A 141 22.74 -2.84 -12.49
C THR A 141 22.75 -1.47 -11.83
N VAL A 142 23.16 -1.40 -10.56
CA VAL A 142 23.28 -0.15 -9.79
C VAL A 142 24.65 -0.06 -9.11
N GLY A 143 25.34 1.07 -9.26
CA GLY A 143 26.67 1.31 -8.70
C GLY A 143 26.68 1.43 -7.19
N MET A 144 25.75 2.20 -6.62
CA MET A 144 25.71 2.48 -5.18
C MET A 144 24.26 2.59 -4.66
N ILE A 145 23.99 2.05 -3.47
CA ILE A 145 22.68 2.16 -2.81
C ILE A 145 22.81 2.37 -1.30
N ILE A 146 21.80 2.99 -0.69
CA ILE A 146 21.66 3.03 0.77
C ILE A 146 20.66 1.95 1.19
N SER A 147 21.12 0.94 1.93
CA SER A 147 20.27 -0.19 2.35
C SER A 147 20.62 -0.70 3.75
N GLY A 148 19.77 -1.56 4.29
CA GLY A 148 19.94 -2.16 5.62
C GLY A 148 20.61 -3.54 5.56
N GLY A 149 20.75 -4.18 6.73
CA GLY A 149 21.45 -5.47 6.85
C GLY A 149 20.78 -6.64 6.13
N TRP A 150 19.47 -6.55 5.82
CA TRP A 150 18.75 -7.60 5.08
C TRP A 150 19.29 -7.81 3.66
N ASN A 151 19.88 -6.77 3.05
CA ASN A 151 20.33 -6.85 1.68
C ASN A 151 21.54 -7.78 1.51
N LEU A 152 22.36 -7.98 2.54
CA LEU A 152 23.42 -8.99 2.54
C LEU A 152 22.89 -10.39 2.24
N GLY A 153 21.78 -10.78 2.89
CA GLY A 153 21.13 -12.06 2.66
C GLY A 153 20.45 -12.15 1.29
N LEU A 154 19.93 -11.03 0.77
CA LEU A 154 19.36 -10.98 -0.58
C LEU A 154 20.43 -11.18 -1.64
N ILE A 155 21.57 -10.50 -1.55
CA ILE A 155 22.69 -10.61 -2.48
C ILE A 155 23.22 -12.05 -2.47
N SER A 156 23.48 -12.62 -1.28
CA SER A 156 23.95 -14.01 -1.15
C SER A 156 23.02 -15.02 -1.83
N ARG A 157 21.71 -14.77 -1.84
CA ARG A 157 20.71 -15.63 -2.50
C ARG A 157 20.62 -15.40 -4.01
N LEU A 158 20.64 -14.15 -4.46
CA LEU A 158 20.37 -13.80 -5.86
C LEU A 158 21.62 -13.81 -6.74
N ASN A 159 22.75 -13.37 -6.19
CA ASN A 159 24.02 -13.28 -6.89
C ASN A 159 25.19 -13.42 -5.89
N PRO A 160 25.52 -14.65 -5.46
CA PRO A 160 26.59 -14.89 -4.51
C PRO A 160 27.99 -14.51 -5.02
N GLN A 161 28.14 -14.29 -6.33
CA GLN A 161 29.41 -13.91 -6.96
C GLN A 161 29.58 -12.40 -7.13
N LEU A 162 28.56 -11.59 -6.77
CA LEU A 162 28.63 -10.14 -6.88
C LEU A 162 29.83 -9.60 -6.09
N ASN A 163 30.77 -8.91 -6.76
CA ASN A 163 31.86 -8.24 -6.07
C ASN A 163 31.39 -6.87 -5.56
N PHE A 164 30.97 -6.82 -4.29
CA PHE A 164 30.51 -5.60 -3.63
C PHE A 164 31.18 -5.42 -2.27
N SER A 165 31.05 -4.22 -1.71
CA SER A 165 31.36 -3.97 -0.31
C SER A 165 30.39 -2.96 0.28
N VAL A 166 30.50 -2.74 1.59
CA VAL A 166 29.72 -1.75 2.32
C VAL A 166 30.64 -0.76 3.03
N SER A 167 30.18 0.45 3.26
CA SER A 167 30.88 1.50 3.99
C SER A 167 29.92 2.28 4.88
N LEU A 168 30.47 3.11 5.76
CA LEU A 168 29.66 4.14 6.41
C LEU A 168 29.01 5.03 5.35
N LEU A 169 27.90 5.66 5.71
CA LEU A 169 27.35 6.72 4.88
C LEU A 169 28.38 7.85 4.75
N PRO A 170 28.48 8.49 3.58
CA PRO A 170 29.45 9.57 3.41
C PRO A 170 29.18 10.70 4.41
N GLU A 171 30.24 11.33 4.88
CA GLU A 171 30.16 12.39 5.87
C GLU A 171 29.98 13.78 5.25
N HIS A 172 29.52 14.70 6.09
CA HIS A 172 29.59 16.13 5.82
C HIS A 172 30.12 16.84 7.07
N ASN A 173 31.19 17.63 6.94
CA ASN A 173 31.86 18.30 8.05
C ASN A 173 32.19 17.36 9.23
N GLY A 174 32.74 16.17 8.94
CA GLY A 174 33.11 15.16 9.94
C GLY A 174 31.94 14.40 10.56
N ARG A 175 30.72 14.53 10.04
CA ARG A 175 29.52 13.84 10.53
C ARG A 175 29.01 12.83 9.51
N SER A 176 29.18 11.54 9.81
CA SER A 176 28.53 10.44 9.10
C SER A 176 27.34 9.94 9.95
N ILE A 177 26.15 10.47 9.68
CA ILE A 177 24.93 10.11 10.43
C ILE A 177 24.04 9.21 9.56
N SER A 178 23.53 8.15 10.17
CA SER A 178 22.56 7.23 9.54
C SER A 178 21.23 7.20 10.28
N PHE A 179 20.30 6.41 9.76
CA PHE A 179 19.00 6.14 10.35
C PHE A 179 19.08 4.97 11.33
N ALA A 180 18.68 5.19 12.57
CA ALA A 180 18.49 4.15 13.57
C ALA A 180 17.01 3.75 13.66
N GLY A 181 16.68 2.58 13.12
CA GLY A 181 15.40 1.92 13.37
C GLY A 181 15.54 1.00 14.57
N SER A 182 14.61 1.08 15.52
CA SER A 182 14.48 0.09 16.61
C SER A 182 13.10 -0.52 16.58
N GLU A 183 13.03 -1.84 16.72
CA GLU A 183 11.81 -2.50 17.16
C GLU A 183 11.73 -2.38 18.66
N ALA A 184 10.65 -1.80 19.17
CA ALA A 184 10.47 -1.57 20.60
C ALA A 184 9.31 -2.40 21.14
N LEU A 185 9.50 -2.98 22.32
CA LEU A 185 8.45 -3.67 23.06
C LEU A 185 7.77 -2.68 23.99
N VAL A 186 6.44 -2.68 23.98
CA VAL A 186 5.60 -1.75 24.76
C VAL A 186 4.53 -2.53 25.53
N ILE A 187 4.20 -2.06 26.73
CA ILE A 187 3.07 -2.58 27.50
C ILE A 187 1.90 -1.60 27.33
N MET A 188 0.81 -2.09 26.75
CA MET A 188 -0.39 -1.29 26.59
C MET A 188 -0.98 -0.92 27.94
N LYS A 189 -1.41 0.34 28.11
CA LYS A 189 -2.00 0.86 29.37
C LYS A 189 -3.17 0.01 29.91
N ASN A 190 -3.91 -0.65 29.02
CA ASN A 190 -5.07 -1.47 29.35
C ASN A 190 -4.75 -2.98 29.44
N SER A 191 -3.47 -3.37 29.53
CA SER A 191 -3.08 -4.76 29.70
C SER A 191 -3.66 -5.33 30.99
N LYS A 192 -4.18 -6.57 30.92
CA LYS A 192 -4.68 -7.30 32.11
C LYS A 192 -3.56 -7.88 32.97
N TYR A 193 -2.39 -8.09 32.37
CA TYR A 193 -1.24 -8.80 32.95
C TYR A 193 0.05 -7.99 32.72
N PRO A 194 0.16 -6.79 33.32
CA PRO A 194 1.31 -5.90 33.08
C PRO A 194 2.62 -6.46 33.63
N GLU A 195 2.59 -7.18 34.75
CA GLU A 195 3.79 -7.76 35.37
C GLU A 195 4.32 -8.96 34.58
N GLU A 196 3.45 -9.82 34.08
CA GLU A 196 3.83 -10.93 33.20
C GLU A 196 4.35 -10.42 31.86
N ALA A 197 3.72 -9.38 31.30
CA ALA A 197 4.23 -8.73 30.10
C ALA A 197 5.62 -8.13 30.32
N LYS A 198 5.85 -7.52 31.48
CA LYS A 198 7.17 -7.00 31.86
C LYS A 198 8.22 -8.13 31.94
N LYS A 199 7.92 -9.23 32.62
CA LYS A 199 8.81 -10.41 32.69
C LYS A 199 9.15 -10.96 31.31
N LEU A 200 8.15 -11.02 30.41
CA LEU A 200 8.38 -11.43 29.02
C LEU A 200 9.31 -10.46 28.28
N ILE A 201 9.11 -9.15 28.44
CA ILE A 201 10.00 -8.14 27.84
C ILE A 201 11.42 -8.31 28.38
N GLU A 202 11.59 -8.45 29.70
CA GLU A 202 12.90 -8.67 30.32
C GLU A 202 13.60 -9.93 29.80
N TYR A 203 12.85 -11.02 29.60
CA TYR A 203 13.36 -12.24 28.98
C TYR A 203 13.80 -11.99 27.53
N LEU A 204 12.93 -11.39 26.71
CA LEU A 204 13.20 -11.13 25.28
C LEU A 204 14.34 -10.14 25.05
N THR A 205 14.58 -9.22 25.99
CA THR A 205 15.66 -8.24 25.92
C THR A 205 16.89 -8.63 26.74
N SER A 206 16.91 -9.82 27.34
CA SER A 206 18.12 -10.39 27.92
C SER A 206 19.20 -10.57 26.86
N TYR A 207 20.48 -10.48 27.26
CA TYR A 207 21.60 -10.55 26.33
C TYR A 207 21.63 -11.88 25.58
N GLU A 208 21.41 -12.98 26.29
CA GLU A 208 21.47 -14.33 25.75
C GLU A 208 20.42 -14.52 24.66
N ILE A 209 19.16 -14.16 24.94
CA ILE A 209 18.04 -14.31 24.00
C ILE A 209 18.15 -13.33 22.83
N GLN A 210 18.52 -12.07 23.11
CA GLN A 210 18.73 -11.09 22.05
C GLN A 210 19.83 -11.52 21.08
N MET A 211 20.94 -12.07 21.59
CA MET A 211 22.04 -12.54 20.75
C MET A 211 21.65 -13.78 19.94
N GLU A 212 20.83 -14.69 20.47
CA GLU A 212 20.29 -15.82 19.71
C GLU A 212 19.44 -15.34 18.52
N ILE A 213 18.58 -14.34 18.74
CA ILE A 213 17.76 -13.73 17.69
C ILE A 213 18.64 -13.06 16.62
N VAL A 214 19.63 -12.26 17.02
CA VAL A 214 20.56 -11.55 16.13
C VAL A 214 21.42 -12.50 15.29
N LYS A 215 21.82 -13.64 15.86
CA LYS A 215 22.56 -14.70 15.15
C LYS A 215 21.66 -15.39 14.12
N THR A 216 20.40 -15.62 14.47
CA THR A 216 19.41 -16.29 13.61
C THR A 216 18.89 -15.39 12.48
N VAL A 217 18.73 -14.10 12.73
CA VAL A 217 18.19 -13.12 11.77
C VAL A 217 19.29 -12.12 11.39
N PRO A 218 19.99 -12.34 10.26
CA PRO A 218 21.19 -11.57 9.94
C PRO A 218 21.05 -10.06 9.80
N SER A 219 19.83 -9.58 9.57
CA SER A 219 19.53 -8.16 9.44
C SER A 219 19.43 -7.41 10.77
N PHE A 220 19.30 -8.13 11.88
CA PHE A 220 19.14 -7.52 13.19
C PHE A 220 20.47 -7.19 13.85
N ILE A 221 20.45 -6.09 14.59
CA ILE A 221 21.55 -5.57 15.39
C ILE A 221 21.11 -5.56 16.85
N PRO A 222 21.96 -5.97 17.82
CA PRO A 222 21.59 -5.95 19.23
C PRO A 222 21.32 -4.53 19.71
N SER A 223 20.31 -4.37 20.57
CA SER A 223 20.00 -3.08 21.19
C SER A 223 20.83 -2.82 22.46
N LEU A 224 21.46 -3.86 23.02
CA LEU A 224 22.31 -3.77 24.20
C LEU A 224 23.76 -3.40 23.85
N LYS A 225 24.38 -2.53 24.65
CA LYS A 225 25.80 -2.16 24.52
C LYS A 225 26.71 -3.38 24.60
N LYS A 226 26.38 -4.35 25.48
CA LYS A 226 27.10 -5.63 25.60
C LYS A 226 27.08 -6.43 24.30
N GLY A 227 25.94 -6.48 23.60
CA GLY A 227 25.80 -7.20 22.34
C GLY A 227 26.58 -6.57 21.18
N ILE A 228 26.77 -5.25 21.17
CA ILE A 228 27.57 -4.56 20.15
C ILE A 228 29.04 -4.98 20.19
N SER A 229 29.56 -5.26 21.39
CA SER A 229 30.97 -5.65 21.60
C SER A 229 31.17 -7.16 21.62
N ASP A 230 30.18 -7.93 21.14
CA ASP A 230 30.24 -9.39 21.14
C ASP A 230 31.25 -9.91 20.09
N PRO A 231 32.12 -10.88 20.45
CA PRO A 231 33.11 -11.47 19.54
C PRO A 231 32.51 -12.04 18.25
N TYR A 232 31.22 -12.41 18.24
CA TYR A 232 30.50 -12.88 17.06
C TYR A 232 30.64 -11.94 15.84
N PHE A 233 30.81 -10.64 16.06
CA PHE A 233 30.92 -9.67 14.97
C PHE A 233 32.35 -9.48 14.43
N GLU A 234 33.38 -10.02 15.08
CA GLU A 234 34.77 -9.87 14.64
C GLU A 234 35.03 -10.56 13.30
N GLU A 235 34.41 -11.72 13.08
CA GLU A 235 34.52 -12.51 11.85
C GLU A 235 33.55 -12.07 10.74
N LEU A 236 32.71 -11.06 11.00
CA LEU A 236 31.66 -10.60 10.09
C LEU A 236 31.93 -9.17 9.61
N PRO A 237 32.83 -8.97 8.62
CA PRO A 237 33.35 -7.66 8.25
C PRO A 237 32.26 -6.66 7.85
N TYR A 238 31.26 -7.10 7.08
CA TYR A 238 30.13 -6.25 6.72
C TYR A 238 29.27 -5.86 7.92
N ARG A 239 28.98 -6.81 8.83
CA ARG A 239 28.16 -6.51 10.01
C ARG A 239 28.85 -5.55 10.97
N LYS A 240 30.18 -5.60 11.07
CA LYS A 240 30.97 -4.64 11.87
C LYS A 240 30.75 -3.19 11.42
N ILE A 241 30.54 -2.97 10.12
CA ILE A 241 30.27 -1.63 9.57
C ILE A 241 28.88 -1.14 9.99
N PHE A 242 27.87 -2.02 10.02
CA PHE A 242 26.55 -1.67 10.57
C PHE A 242 26.62 -1.30 12.04
N LEU A 243 27.41 -2.01 12.85
CA LEU A 243 27.62 -1.67 14.27
C LEU A 243 28.30 -0.30 14.42
N LYS A 244 29.35 -0.05 13.64
CA LYS A 244 30.05 1.24 13.62
C LYS A 244 29.10 2.38 13.23
N GLN A 245 28.26 2.16 12.21
CA GLN A 245 27.29 3.15 11.76
C GLN A 245 26.16 3.39 12.79
N LEU A 246 25.74 2.36 13.53
CA LEU A 246 24.70 2.49 14.55
C LEU A 246 25.12 3.45 15.67
N ALA A 247 26.42 3.51 15.99
CA ALA A 247 26.96 4.42 17.00
C ALA A 247 26.71 5.91 16.66
N THR A 248 26.61 6.26 15.38
CA THR A 248 26.35 7.63 14.90
C THR A 248 24.95 7.80 14.31
N ALA A 249 24.09 6.78 14.38
CA ALA A 249 22.78 6.80 13.76
C ALA A 249 21.72 7.47 14.66
N TYR A 250 20.82 8.25 14.06
CA TYR A 250 19.73 8.93 14.77
C TYR A 250 18.40 8.25 14.52
N SER A 251 17.57 8.21 15.57
CA SER A 251 16.18 7.80 15.43
C SER A 251 15.30 8.97 15.01
N PRO A 252 14.17 8.70 14.32
CA PRO A 252 13.23 9.74 13.99
C PRO A 252 12.70 10.42 15.26
N PRO A 253 12.39 11.73 15.21
CA PRO A 253 11.86 12.47 16.36
C PRO A 253 10.68 11.74 17.01
N PRO A 254 10.76 11.41 18.31
CA PRO A 254 9.73 10.63 19.00
C PRO A 254 8.50 11.50 19.23
N HIS A 255 7.62 11.66 18.23
CA HIS A 255 6.45 12.54 18.31
C HIS A 255 5.13 11.75 18.18
N PRO A 256 4.09 12.00 18.98
CA PRO A 256 2.81 11.28 18.89
C PRO A 256 2.13 11.35 17.51
N LYS A 257 2.39 12.44 16.78
CA LYS A 257 1.91 12.67 15.39
C LYS A 257 2.94 12.32 14.32
N TRP A 258 4.04 11.63 14.67
CA TRP A 258 5.12 11.29 13.74
C TRP A 258 4.62 10.55 12.51
N SER A 259 3.66 9.63 12.67
CA SER A 259 3.09 8.88 11.55
C SER A 259 2.46 9.77 10.47
N SER A 260 1.91 10.93 10.85
CA SER A 260 1.38 11.91 9.89
C SER A 260 2.49 12.81 9.33
N ILE A 261 3.50 13.14 10.14
CA ILE A 261 4.65 13.97 9.73
C ILE A 261 5.51 13.24 8.69
N GLN A 262 5.84 11.96 8.90
CA GLN A 262 6.65 11.17 7.97
C GLN A 262 5.99 11.02 6.59
N GLU A 263 4.65 10.98 6.53
CA GLU A 263 3.89 10.90 5.29
C GLU A 263 4.01 12.20 4.49
N LEU A 264 3.83 13.36 5.17
CA LEU A 264 4.06 14.67 4.56
C LEU A 264 5.50 14.84 4.09
N LEU A 265 6.46 14.35 4.87
CA LEU A 265 7.88 14.40 4.53
C LEU A 265 8.17 13.59 3.27
N SER A 266 7.67 12.35 3.20
CA SER A 266 7.83 11.48 2.02
C SER A 266 7.27 12.14 0.75
N HIS A 267 6.05 12.66 0.83
CA HIS A 267 5.43 13.34 -0.31
C HIS A 267 6.18 14.61 -0.72
N SER A 268 6.73 15.35 0.23
CA SER A 268 7.51 16.56 -0.05
C SER A 268 8.85 16.23 -0.72
N ILE A 269 9.51 15.15 -0.29
CA ILE A 269 10.73 14.63 -0.94
C ILE A 269 10.41 14.20 -2.38
N GLU A 270 9.31 13.46 -2.60
CA GLU A 270 8.88 13.07 -3.93
C GLU A 270 8.52 14.28 -4.82
N ASP A 271 7.87 15.31 -4.29
CA ASP A 271 7.57 16.55 -5.00
C ASP A 271 8.84 17.23 -5.54
N VAL A 272 9.95 17.16 -4.79
CA VAL A 272 11.26 17.67 -5.19
C VAL A 272 11.89 16.81 -6.28
N ILE A 273 11.90 15.48 -6.09
CA ILE A 273 12.47 14.53 -7.05
C ILE A 273 11.76 14.64 -8.41
N PHE A 274 10.42 14.65 -8.41
CA PHE A 274 9.62 14.76 -9.63
C PHE A 274 9.45 16.20 -10.14
N ASN A 275 10.31 17.10 -9.66
CA ASN A 275 10.53 18.44 -10.18
C ASN A 275 9.25 19.31 -10.24
N LYS A 276 8.30 19.10 -9.31
CA LYS A 276 7.00 19.79 -9.36
C LYS A 276 7.10 21.27 -8.93
N LYS A 277 8.03 21.66 -8.04
CA LYS A 277 8.17 23.04 -7.49
C LYS A 277 9.59 23.37 -7.01
N ASN A 278 9.86 24.66 -6.75
CA ASN A 278 11.06 25.14 -6.05
C ASN A 278 11.12 24.53 -4.62
N PRO A 279 12.27 23.97 -4.18
CA PRO A 279 12.48 23.42 -2.84
C PRO A 279 11.99 24.32 -1.69
N GLU A 280 12.16 25.64 -1.80
CA GLU A 280 11.70 26.60 -0.78
C GLU A 280 10.17 26.60 -0.63
N LYS A 281 9.44 26.60 -1.76
CA LYS A 281 7.97 26.54 -1.74
C LYS A 281 7.47 25.22 -1.14
N ILE A 282 8.21 24.13 -1.34
CA ILE A 282 7.88 22.81 -0.79
C ILE A 282 8.07 22.80 0.72
N LEU A 283 9.21 23.31 1.22
CA LEU A 283 9.47 23.40 2.66
C LEU A 283 8.50 24.35 3.37
N ASN A 284 8.17 25.50 2.78
CA ASN A 284 7.13 26.40 3.32
C ASN A 284 5.79 25.69 3.48
N LYS A 285 5.38 24.92 2.45
CA LYS A 285 4.14 24.15 2.47
C LYS A 285 4.19 23.01 3.50
N LEU A 286 5.32 22.31 3.57
CA LEU A 286 5.55 21.24 4.54
C LEU A 286 5.47 21.76 5.97
N GLU A 287 6.13 22.88 6.26
CA GLU A 287 6.09 23.55 7.55
C GLU A 287 4.66 23.93 7.93
N HIS A 288 3.93 24.62 7.05
CA HIS A 288 2.55 25.00 7.28
C HIS A 288 1.66 23.78 7.60
N ASN A 289 1.80 22.70 6.82
CA ASN A 289 1.02 21.47 7.01
C ASN A 289 1.37 20.78 8.34
N ILE A 290 2.65 20.73 8.72
CA ILE A 290 3.06 20.19 10.02
C ILE A 290 2.50 21.06 11.14
N ARG A 291 2.59 22.40 11.05
CA ARG A 291 1.99 23.30 12.06
C ARG A 291 0.49 23.06 12.23
N ASN A 292 -0.26 22.86 11.15
CA ASN A 292 -1.69 22.54 11.22
C ASN A 292 -1.94 21.19 11.92
N ILE A 293 -1.14 20.17 11.60
CA ILE A 293 -1.19 18.87 12.29
C ILE A 293 -0.92 19.05 13.77
N LEU A 294 0.10 19.83 14.14
CA LEU A 294 0.47 20.07 15.54
C LEU A 294 -0.63 20.84 16.29
N ALA A 295 -1.20 21.88 15.67
CA ALA A 295 -2.25 22.74 16.24
C ALA A 295 -3.60 22.02 16.44
N THR A 296 -3.88 20.95 15.70
CA THR A 296 -5.13 20.20 15.85
C THR A 296 -5.17 19.49 17.21
N TYR A 297 -5.89 20.07 18.17
CA TYR A 297 -6.15 19.50 19.50
C TYR A 297 -7.49 18.76 19.48
N SER A 298 -7.48 17.43 19.61
CA SER A 298 -8.69 16.65 19.91
C SER A 298 -8.63 16.23 21.37
N PRO A 299 -9.32 16.91 22.29
CA PRO A 299 -9.49 16.40 23.64
C PRO A 299 -10.40 15.15 23.58
N PRO A 300 -10.08 14.09 24.32
CA PRO A 300 -10.99 12.96 24.44
C PRO A 300 -12.26 13.37 25.19
N ILE A 301 -13.39 13.47 24.49
CA ILE A 301 -14.68 13.36 25.15
C ILE A 301 -14.84 11.89 25.50
N MET A 302 -14.44 11.49 26.70
CA MET A 302 -14.67 10.14 27.20
C MET A 302 -16.16 9.94 27.50
N ARG A 303 -16.89 9.30 26.59
CA ARG A 303 -18.02 8.45 26.98
C ARG A 303 -17.65 7.02 26.67
N LYS A 304 -17.46 6.21 27.72
CA LYS A 304 -17.32 4.75 27.61
C LYS A 304 -18.60 4.17 27.03
N PHE A 305 -18.70 4.09 25.71
CA PHE A 305 -19.63 3.15 25.10
C PHE A 305 -18.92 1.80 25.09
N SER A 306 -19.30 0.91 26.02
CA SER A 306 -18.74 -0.43 26.06
C SER A 306 -19.15 -1.16 24.78
N THR A 307 -18.17 -1.57 23.98
CA THR A 307 -18.35 -2.41 22.78
C THR A 307 -19.08 -3.72 23.09
N ARG A 308 -19.00 -4.20 24.33
CA ARG A 308 -19.75 -5.39 24.79
C ARG A 308 -21.25 -5.16 24.75
N SER A 309 -21.73 -3.98 25.15
CA SER A 309 -23.16 -3.66 25.21
C SER A 309 -23.81 -3.63 23.81
N GLY A 310 -23.13 -3.08 22.80
CA GLY A 310 -23.65 -3.07 21.43
C GLY A 310 -23.78 -4.47 20.81
N LEU A 311 -22.84 -5.37 21.12
CA LEU A 311 -22.86 -6.76 20.66
C LEU A 311 -24.04 -7.54 21.27
N PHE A 312 -24.28 -7.41 22.58
CA PHE A 312 -25.40 -8.07 23.25
C PHE A 312 -26.76 -7.52 22.80
N ILE A 313 -26.88 -6.21 22.56
CA ILE A 313 -28.13 -5.60 22.12
C ILE A 313 -28.51 -6.08 20.71
N LEU A 314 -27.57 -6.14 19.77
CA LEU A 314 -27.87 -6.57 18.39
C LEU A 314 -28.07 -8.09 18.28
N PHE A 315 -27.32 -8.89 19.05
CA PHE A 315 -27.57 -10.33 19.18
C PHE A 315 -28.95 -10.59 19.82
N GLY A 316 -29.30 -9.80 20.83
CA GLY A 316 -30.63 -9.78 21.44
C GLY A 316 -31.73 -9.41 20.43
N ILE A 317 -31.52 -8.41 19.57
CA ILE A 317 -32.49 -8.03 18.52
C ILE A 317 -32.64 -9.15 17.49
N GLY A 318 -31.55 -9.81 17.06
CA GLY A 318 -31.62 -10.95 16.13
C GLY A 318 -32.38 -12.15 16.72
N ILE A 319 -32.13 -12.47 17.98
CA ILE A 319 -32.87 -13.50 18.73
C ILE A 319 -34.32 -13.10 18.92
N LEU A 320 -34.61 -11.87 19.33
CA LEU A 320 -35.97 -11.36 19.52
C LEU A 320 -36.74 -11.32 18.21
N PHE A 321 -36.10 -11.01 17.09
CA PHE A 321 -36.71 -11.08 15.76
C PHE A 321 -37.04 -12.52 15.37
N PHE A 322 -36.14 -13.46 15.61
CA PHE A 322 -36.39 -14.89 15.42
C PHE A 322 -37.54 -15.39 16.31
N LEU A 323 -37.53 -15.04 17.61
CA LEU A 323 -38.57 -15.38 18.57
C LEU A 323 -39.92 -14.73 18.22
N ALA A 324 -39.94 -13.47 17.80
CA ALA A 324 -41.15 -12.77 17.36
C ALA A 324 -41.76 -13.40 16.11
N ILE A 325 -40.93 -13.93 15.20
CA ILE A 325 -41.38 -14.65 14.00
C ILE A 325 -41.92 -16.04 14.36
N VAL A 326 -41.26 -16.77 15.25
CA VAL A 326 -41.77 -18.04 15.78
C VAL A 326 -43.11 -17.81 16.48
N TYR A 327 -43.20 -16.77 17.32
CA TYR A 327 -44.44 -16.36 17.99
C TYR A 327 -45.54 -15.99 17.00
N ARG A 328 -45.22 -15.24 15.94
CA ARG A 328 -46.18 -14.91 14.87
C ARG A 328 -46.63 -16.16 14.10
N GLY A 329 -45.73 -17.13 13.88
CA GLY A 329 -46.06 -18.45 13.32
C GLY A 329 -47.01 -19.26 14.21
N ILE A 330 -46.87 -19.15 15.54
CA ILE A 330 -47.79 -19.75 16.51
C ILE A 330 -49.16 -19.04 16.46
N LEU A 331 -49.20 -17.72 16.36
CA LEU A 331 -50.45 -16.94 16.26
C LEU A 331 -51.20 -17.17 14.94
N LEU A 332 -50.49 -17.38 13.83
CA LEU A 332 -51.08 -17.67 12.52
C LEU A 332 -51.63 -19.10 12.40
N LYS A 333 -51.39 -19.96 13.40
CA LYS A 333 -51.93 -21.34 13.49
C LYS A 333 -53.47 -21.39 13.44
N GLY A 334 -54.15 -20.26 13.73
CA GLY A 334 -55.62 -20.14 13.69
C GLY A 334 -56.21 -19.69 12.34
N LYS A 335 -55.41 -19.34 11.32
CA LYS A 335 -55.92 -18.92 9.99
C LYS A 335 -55.23 -19.75 8.91
N GLY A 336 -55.98 -20.69 8.34
CA GLY A 336 -55.46 -21.86 7.64
C GLY A 336 -54.52 -21.65 6.45
N LYS A 337 -53.88 -22.78 6.10
CA LYS A 337 -53.10 -23.15 4.88
C LYS A 337 -51.57 -23.28 4.97
N ILE A 338 -50.90 -23.05 6.10
CA ILE A 338 -49.47 -23.42 6.23
C ILE A 338 -49.25 -24.21 7.53
N ASN A 339 -48.76 -25.46 7.40
CA ASN A 339 -48.41 -26.29 8.55
C ASN A 339 -47.31 -25.61 9.38
N PHE A 340 -47.58 -25.34 10.65
CA PHE A 340 -46.65 -24.72 11.60
C PHE A 340 -45.28 -25.42 11.61
N LEU A 341 -45.28 -26.76 11.60
CA LEU A 341 -44.06 -27.56 11.48
C LEU A 341 -43.27 -27.21 10.22
N ARG A 342 -43.91 -27.02 9.07
CA ARG A 342 -43.23 -26.67 7.81
C ARG A 342 -42.57 -25.28 7.87
N MET A 343 -43.19 -24.31 8.53
CA MET A 343 -42.54 -23.00 8.79
C MET A 343 -41.34 -23.14 9.71
N VAL A 344 -41.47 -23.89 10.81
CA VAL A 344 -40.36 -24.13 11.74
C VAL A 344 -39.17 -24.78 11.03
N HIS A 345 -39.41 -25.79 10.18
CA HIS A 345 -38.35 -26.41 9.37
C HIS A 345 -37.69 -25.41 8.40
N LEU A 346 -38.47 -24.61 7.66
CA LEU A 346 -37.94 -23.58 6.76
C LEU A 346 -37.07 -22.56 7.51
N TYR A 347 -37.48 -22.10 8.68
CA TYR A 347 -36.71 -21.16 9.48
C TYR A 347 -35.48 -21.79 10.13
N LEU A 348 -35.54 -23.05 10.54
CA LEU A 348 -34.35 -23.81 11.00
C LEU A 348 -33.30 -23.92 9.90
N PHE A 349 -33.70 -24.15 8.64
CA PHE A 349 -32.77 -24.16 7.50
C PHE A 349 -32.22 -22.77 7.16
N LEU A 350 -32.98 -21.70 7.40
CA LEU A 350 -32.53 -20.32 7.19
C LEU A 350 -31.67 -19.79 8.34
N LEU A 351 -31.82 -20.34 9.55
CA LEU A 351 -31.17 -19.84 10.76
C LEU A 351 -29.64 -19.71 10.63
N PRO A 352 -28.89 -20.71 10.10
CA PRO A 352 -27.44 -20.58 9.95
C PRO A 352 -27.04 -19.40 9.06
N TRP A 353 -27.75 -19.19 7.94
CA TRP A 353 -27.50 -18.06 7.05
C TRP A 353 -27.84 -16.72 7.70
N LEU A 354 -28.98 -16.64 8.40
CA LEU A 354 -29.38 -15.43 9.13
C LEU A 354 -28.37 -15.08 10.23
N CYS A 355 -27.90 -16.07 10.99
CA CYS A 355 -26.87 -15.86 12.01
C CYS A 355 -25.59 -15.29 11.39
N ILE A 356 -25.10 -15.88 10.28
CA ILE A 356 -23.93 -15.36 9.58
C ILE A 356 -24.17 -13.94 9.08
N PHE A 357 -25.33 -13.68 8.46
CA PHE A 357 -25.70 -12.37 7.95
C PHE A 357 -25.73 -11.32 9.06
N PHE A 358 -26.43 -11.58 10.17
CA PHE A 358 -26.55 -10.61 11.26
C PHE A 358 -25.21 -10.33 11.94
N ILE A 359 -24.41 -11.36 12.21
CA ILE A 359 -23.16 -11.24 12.98
C ILE A 359 -22.03 -10.65 12.12
N PHE A 360 -21.88 -11.12 10.88
CA PHE A 360 -20.71 -10.78 10.06
C PHE A 360 -20.99 -9.73 8.97
N TYR A 361 -22.24 -9.48 8.61
CA TYR A 361 -22.59 -8.46 7.62
C TYR A 361 -23.33 -7.28 8.25
N LEU A 362 -24.49 -7.49 8.87
CA LEU A 362 -25.33 -6.40 9.36
C LEU A 362 -24.72 -5.70 10.58
N PHE A 363 -24.19 -6.45 11.55
CA PHE A 363 -23.58 -5.87 12.74
C PHE A 363 -22.36 -4.97 12.40
N PRO A 364 -21.33 -5.43 11.64
CA PRO A 364 -20.20 -4.57 11.30
C PRO A 364 -20.61 -3.38 10.44
N PHE A 365 -21.62 -3.54 9.58
CA PHE A 365 -22.21 -2.45 8.82
C PHE A 365 -22.78 -1.38 9.76
N ILE A 366 -23.77 -1.72 10.61
CA ILE A 366 -24.38 -0.76 11.54
C ILE A 366 -23.32 -0.17 12.49
N TYR A 367 -22.41 -0.98 13.01
CA TYR A 367 -21.36 -0.51 13.91
C TYR A 367 -20.42 0.47 13.22
N SER A 368 -20.04 0.23 11.95
CA SER A 368 -19.25 1.18 11.16
C SER A 368 -20.00 2.50 10.95
N PHE A 369 -21.32 2.48 10.78
CA PHE A 369 -22.12 3.72 10.71
C PHE A 369 -22.06 4.51 12.02
N ILE A 370 -22.15 3.82 13.15
CA ILE A 370 -22.01 4.48 14.45
C ILE A 370 -20.60 5.07 14.60
N LEU A 371 -19.57 4.32 14.19
CA LEU A 371 -18.19 4.79 14.20
C LEU A 371 -17.99 6.03 13.32
N SER A 372 -18.63 6.11 12.16
CA SER A 372 -18.50 7.27 11.26
C SER A 372 -18.98 8.57 11.89
N LEU A 373 -19.86 8.50 12.88
CA LEU A 373 -20.37 9.63 13.65
C LEU A 373 -19.55 9.92 14.93
N THR A 374 -18.43 9.22 15.12
CA THR A 374 -17.57 9.33 16.31
C THR A 374 -16.12 9.67 15.95
N ASP A 375 -15.42 10.37 16.83
CA ASP A 375 -13.96 10.50 16.80
C ASP A 375 -13.34 9.30 17.51
N TYR A 376 -13.37 8.14 16.84
CA TYR A 376 -12.81 6.90 17.37
C TYR A 376 -11.37 6.69 16.92
N ASN A 377 -10.47 6.57 17.89
CA ASN A 377 -9.08 6.16 17.71
C ASN A 377 -8.76 4.96 18.63
N PRO A 378 -8.45 3.77 18.08
CA PRO A 378 -8.22 2.56 18.87
C PRO A 378 -6.96 2.63 19.74
N LEU A 379 -5.94 3.44 19.37
CA LEU A 379 -4.70 3.55 20.12
C LEU A 379 -4.81 4.50 21.31
N GLN A 380 -5.54 5.60 21.14
CA GLN A 380 -5.70 6.62 22.18
C GLN A 380 -6.86 6.30 23.13
N GLY A 381 -7.77 5.41 22.74
CA GLY A 381 -9.00 5.14 23.48
C GLY A 381 -9.99 6.30 23.44
N ASN A 382 -9.79 7.25 22.53
CA ASN A 382 -10.70 8.37 22.30
C ASN A 382 -11.94 7.84 21.61
N TYR A 383 -13.11 8.11 22.19
CA TYR A 383 -14.41 7.76 21.65
C TYR A 383 -15.42 8.86 22.01
N GLY A 384 -15.51 9.87 21.16
CA GLY A 384 -16.46 10.99 21.32
C GLY A 384 -17.43 11.06 20.14
N PHE A 385 -18.71 11.35 20.39
CA PHE A 385 -19.66 11.60 19.29
C PHE A 385 -19.34 12.95 18.64
N CYS A 386 -19.07 12.95 17.33
CA CYS A 386 -18.72 14.15 16.56
C CYS A 386 -19.71 14.44 15.41
N GLY A 387 -20.79 13.66 15.30
CA GLY A 387 -21.83 13.84 14.29
C GLY A 387 -21.26 13.75 12.87
N ILE A 388 -21.56 14.74 12.02
CA ILE A 388 -21.17 14.75 10.59
C ILE A 388 -19.74 15.31 10.38
N SER A 389 -19.03 15.69 11.45
CA SER A 389 -17.70 16.33 11.35
C SER A 389 -16.67 15.51 10.56
N ASN A 390 -16.70 14.18 10.69
CA ASN A 390 -15.84 13.30 9.91
C ASN A 390 -16.08 13.43 8.40
N TYR A 391 -17.34 13.49 7.97
CA TYR A 391 -17.71 13.65 6.57
C TYR A 391 -17.25 15.00 6.01
N ILE A 392 -17.48 16.09 6.74
CA ILE A 392 -17.04 17.43 6.33
C ILE A 392 -15.51 17.47 6.20
N THR A 393 -14.81 16.89 7.17
CA THR A 393 -13.34 16.83 7.17
C THR A 393 -12.83 16.05 5.96
N VAL A 394 -13.42 14.90 5.67
CA VAL A 394 -13.06 14.06 4.51
C VAL A 394 -13.32 14.80 3.20
N LEU A 395 -14.47 15.46 3.05
CA LEU A 395 -14.81 16.18 1.83
C LEU A 395 -13.91 17.40 1.58
N LYS A 396 -13.35 18.00 2.63
CA LYS A 396 -12.38 19.09 2.54
C LYS A 396 -10.93 18.62 2.35
N ASP A 397 -10.68 17.32 2.47
CA ASP A 397 -9.33 16.78 2.32
C ASP A 397 -8.91 16.77 0.83
N PRO A 398 -7.79 17.43 0.47
CA PRO A 398 -7.28 17.39 -0.91
C PRO A 398 -7.03 15.97 -1.42
N ASP A 399 -6.67 15.04 -0.53
CA ASP A 399 -6.41 13.64 -0.89
C ASP A 399 -7.70 12.89 -1.21
N PHE A 400 -8.83 13.25 -0.59
CA PHE A 400 -10.13 12.69 -0.95
C PHE A 400 -10.49 13.06 -2.40
N GLY A 401 -10.29 14.32 -2.81
CA GLY A 401 -10.55 14.76 -4.18
C GLY A 401 -9.71 14.00 -5.21
N LYS A 402 -8.42 13.79 -4.93
CA LYS A 402 -7.54 12.95 -5.76
C LYS A 402 -8.02 11.49 -5.79
N ALA A 403 -8.31 10.92 -4.62
CA ALA A 403 -8.78 9.54 -4.49
C ALA A 403 -10.07 9.29 -5.28
N LEU A 404 -11.03 10.20 -5.18
CA LEU A 404 -12.29 10.16 -5.91
C LEU A 404 -12.05 10.24 -7.41
N ARG A 405 -11.29 11.23 -7.89
CA ARG A 405 -10.96 11.38 -9.31
C ARG A 405 -10.30 10.13 -9.88
N ASN A 406 -9.31 9.60 -9.19
CA ASN A 406 -8.57 8.42 -9.64
C ASN A 406 -9.46 7.17 -9.64
N THR A 407 -10.33 7.02 -8.63
CA THR A 407 -11.29 5.89 -8.57
C THR A 407 -12.31 5.98 -9.70
N LEU A 408 -12.84 7.16 -9.98
CA LEU A 408 -13.75 7.37 -11.11
C LEU A 408 -13.04 7.13 -12.45
N TYR A 409 -11.85 7.69 -12.64
CA TYR A 409 -11.06 7.45 -13.85
C TYR A 409 -10.75 5.97 -14.04
N PHE A 410 -10.37 5.27 -12.96
CA PHE A 410 -10.17 3.83 -12.96
C PHE A 410 -11.45 3.08 -13.38
N ALA A 411 -12.58 3.37 -12.75
CA ALA A 411 -13.85 2.72 -13.08
C ALA A 411 -14.31 2.99 -14.52
N PHE A 412 -14.30 4.25 -14.97
CA PHE A 412 -14.73 4.62 -16.31
C PHE A 412 -13.78 4.15 -17.42
N ALA A 413 -12.51 3.90 -17.13
CA ALA A 413 -11.58 3.32 -18.09
C ALA A 413 -11.66 1.79 -18.12
N THR A 414 -11.62 1.14 -16.95
CA THR A 414 -11.54 -0.32 -16.85
C THR A 414 -12.86 -1.01 -17.12
N CYS A 415 -14.00 -0.43 -16.72
CA CYS A 415 -15.32 -1.03 -16.95
C CYS A 415 -15.61 -1.25 -18.45
N PRO A 416 -15.59 -0.22 -19.32
CA PRO A 416 -15.87 -0.42 -20.74
C PRO A 416 -14.79 -1.25 -21.43
N ALA A 417 -13.52 -1.10 -21.06
CA ALA A 417 -12.43 -1.87 -21.66
C ALA A 417 -12.56 -3.38 -21.38
N SER A 418 -12.78 -3.77 -20.12
CA SER A 418 -12.98 -5.18 -19.74
C SER A 418 -14.29 -5.74 -20.30
N LEU A 419 -15.36 -4.95 -20.35
CA LEU A 419 -16.64 -5.33 -20.94
C LEU A 419 -16.50 -5.61 -22.45
N GLY A 420 -15.88 -4.68 -23.17
CA GLY A 420 -15.66 -4.79 -24.61
C GLY A 420 -14.76 -5.97 -24.95
N LEU A 421 -13.63 -6.10 -24.25
CA LEU A 421 -12.71 -7.23 -24.44
C LEU A 421 -13.40 -8.57 -24.17
N ALA A 422 -14.16 -8.66 -23.07
CA ALA A 422 -14.91 -9.87 -22.72
C ALA A 422 -15.95 -10.26 -23.79
N LEU A 423 -16.69 -9.28 -24.33
CA LEU A 423 -17.69 -9.54 -25.37
C LEU A 423 -17.05 -9.95 -26.71
N ILE A 424 -15.94 -9.33 -27.09
CA ILE A 424 -15.15 -9.72 -28.28
C ILE A 424 -14.66 -11.16 -28.13
N CYS A 425 -14.03 -11.50 -27.00
CA CYS A 425 -13.55 -12.85 -26.76
C CYS A 425 -14.70 -13.88 -26.69
N ALA A 426 -15.81 -13.54 -26.03
CA ALA A 426 -16.97 -14.43 -25.90
C ALA A 426 -17.61 -14.75 -27.25
N THR A 427 -17.75 -13.76 -28.12
CA THR A 427 -18.29 -13.95 -29.48
C THR A 427 -17.33 -14.76 -30.38
N ALA A 428 -16.02 -14.57 -30.24
CA ALA A 428 -15.02 -15.39 -30.94
C ALA A 428 -15.08 -16.87 -30.50
N ILE A 429 -15.17 -17.12 -29.19
CA ILE A 429 -15.30 -18.48 -28.64
C ILE A 429 -16.62 -19.12 -29.05
N TYR A 430 -17.72 -18.36 -29.04
CA TYR A 430 -19.04 -18.86 -29.44
C TYR A 430 -19.08 -19.38 -30.88
N ARG A 431 -18.30 -18.77 -31.80
CA ARG A 431 -18.14 -19.23 -33.19
C ARG A 431 -17.42 -20.56 -33.33
N ARG A 432 -16.92 -21.16 -32.23
CA ARG A 432 -16.17 -22.42 -32.20
C ARG A 432 -14.96 -22.43 -33.14
N ILE A 433 -14.15 -21.37 -33.07
CA ILE A 433 -12.84 -21.33 -33.75
C ILE A 433 -11.99 -22.56 -33.38
N PRO A 434 -11.03 -22.97 -34.22
CA PRO A 434 -10.08 -24.02 -33.86
C PRO A 434 -9.47 -23.75 -32.48
N LEU A 435 -9.36 -24.80 -31.65
CA LEU A 435 -8.85 -24.70 -30.27
C LEU A 435 -9.65 -23.79 -29.32
N TYR A 436 -10.94 -23.51 -29.58
CA TYR A 436 -11.74 -22.62 -28.71
C TYR A 436 -11.72 -22.99 -27.22
N ARG A 437 -11.68 -24.29 -26.87
CA ARG A 437 -11.59 -24.74 -25.47
C ARG A 437 -10.27 -24.35 -24.81
N PHE A 438 -9.17 -24.43 -25.57
CA PHE A 438 -7.86 -23.99 -25.10
C PHE A 438 -7.84 -22.46 -24.92
N PHE A 439 -8.34 -21.69 -25.89
CA PHE A 439 -8.45 -20.24 -25.73
C PHE A 439 -9.35 -19.85 -24.56
N GLN A 440 -10.49 -20.49 -24.40
CA GLN A 440 -11.40 -20.26 -23.26
C GLN A 440 -10.70 -20.52 -21.92
N ALA A 441 -9.99 -21.65 -21.79
CA ALA A 441 -9.24 -21.98 -20.59
C ALA A 441 -8.13 -20.94 -20.33
N SER A 442 -7.29 -20.66 -21.34
CA SER A 442 -6.17 -19.71 -21.23
C SER A 442 -6.59 -18.29 -20.89
N LEU A 443 -7.69 -17.80 -21.48
CA LEU A 443 -8.23 -16.46 -21.19
C LEU A 443 -8.92 -16.38 -19.81
N PHE A 444 -9.34 -17.51 -19.24
CA PHE A 444 -9.91 -17.58 -17.89
C PHE A 444 -8.86 -17.79 -16.79
N THR A 445 -7.71 -18.41 -17.10
CA THR A 445 -6.60 -18.65 -16.16
C THR A 445 -6.25 -17.46 -15.27
N PRO A 446 -6.18 -16.20 -15.76
CA PRO A 446 -5.87 -15.05 -14.92
C PRO A 446 -6.80 -14.87 -13.71
N VAL A 447 -8.07 -15.26 -13.85
CA VAL A 447 -9.09 -15.15 -12.79
C VAL A 447 -8.78 -16.07 -11.61
N CYS A 448 -8.06 -17.16 -11.85
CA CYS A 448 -7.66 -18.14 -10.84
C CYS A 448 -6.40 -17.72 -10.07
N ILE A 449 -5.65 -16.71 -10.55
CA ILE A 449 -4.42 -16.25 -9.92
C ILE A 449 -4.76 -15.26 -8.79
N SER A 450 -4.13 -15.44 -7.63
CA SER A 450 -4.25 -14.47 -6.53
C SER A 450 -3.82 -13.09 -6.99
N ILE A 451 -4.63 -12.07 -6.69
CA ILE A 451 -4.36 -10.69 -7.09
C ILE A 451 -3.01 -10.18 -6.57
N ILE A 452 -2.55 -10.65 -5.40
CA ILE A 452 -1.24 -10.28 -4.83
C ILE A 452 -0.10 -10.89 -5.67
N VAL A 453 -0.27 -12.13 -6.12
CA VAL A 453 0.72 -12.80 -6.99
C VAL A 453 0.75 -12.14 -8.37
N ALA A 454 -0.42 -11.86 -8.94
CA ALA A 454 -0.54 -11.13 -10.19
C ALA A 454 0.12 -9.74 -10.09
N ALA A 455 -0.15 -8.99 -9.02
CA ALA A 455 0.47 -7.70 -8.77
C ALA A 455 1.99 -7.79 -8.65
N ALA A 456 2.54 -8.79 -7.95
CA ALA A 456 3.98 -8.99 -7.85
C ALA A 456 4.61 -9.31 -9.23
N MET A 457 3.96 -10.17 -10.02
CA MET A 457 4.38 -10.52 -11.37
C MET A 457 4.37 -9.30 -12.30
N PHE A 458 3.28 -8.52 -12.30
CA PHE A 458 3.19 -7.32 -13.12
C PHE A 458 4.12 -6.21 -12.64
N SER A 459 4.34 -6.06 -11.33
CA SER A 459 5.38 -5.14 -10.81
C SER A 459 6.77 -5.48 -11.33
N TYR A 460 7.06 -6.76 -11.60
CA TYR A 460 8.28 -7.16 -12.31
C TYR A 460 8.20 -6.83 -13.81
N PHE A 461 7.08 -7.13 -14.49
CA PHE A 461 6.90 -6.81 -15.91
C PHE A 461 7.01 -5.31 -16.22
N TYR A 462 6.63 -4.46 -15.27
CA TYR A 462 6.69 -2.99 -15.35
C TYR A 462 8.03 -2.37 -14.92
N SER A 463 8.96 -3.17 -14.38
CA SER A 463 10.30 -2.69 -14.01
C SER A 463 11.16 -2.40 -15.25
N SER A 464 12.28 -1.69 -15.09
CA SER A 464 13.24 -1.39 -16.17
C SER A 464 13.62 -2.65 -16.96
N GLU A 465 13.89 -3.73 -16.24
CA GLU A 465 14.29 -5.05 -16.74
C GLU A 465 13.08 -5.98 -17.01
N GLY A 466 11.87 -5.44 -16.95
CA GLY A 466 10.64 -6.20 -17.11
C GLY A 466 10.40 -6.63 -18.57
N ILE A 467 9.66 -7.72 -18.73
CA ILE A 467 9.35 -8.29 -20.05
C ILE A 467 8.70 -7.30 -21.00
N PHE A 468 7.91 -6.33 -20.49
CA PHE A 468 7.27 -5.34 -21.34
C PHE A 468 8.29 -4.38 -21.96
N ASN A 469 9.27 -3.92 -21.18
CA ASN A 469 10.35 -3.09 -21.73
C ASN A 469 11.21 -3.88 -22.72
N THR A 470 11.51 -5.15 -22.42
CA THR A 470 12.27 -6.02 -23.35
C THR A 470 11.55 -6.18 -24.69
N VAL A 471 10.24 -6.49 -24.67
CA VAL A 471 9.45 -6.67 -25.89
C VAL A 471 9.32 -5.37 -26.68
N LEU A 472 9.10 -4.23 -26.02
CA LEU A 472 9.04 -2.93 -26.69
C LEU A 472 10.36 -2.57 -27.36
N ASN A 473 11.50 -2.84 -26.71
CA ASN A 473 12.82 -2.69 -27.31
C ASN A 473 13.02 -3.59 -28.53
N MET A 474 12.64 -4.87 -28.46
CA MET A 474 12.72 -5.79 -29.61
C MET A 474 11.88 -5.32 -30.80
N LEU A 475 10.73 -4.68 -30.54
CA LEU A 475 9.85 -4.14 -31.56
C LEU A 475 10.23 -2.71 -32.01
N ASN A 476 11.32 -2.14 -31.49
CA ASN A 476 11.73 -0.74 -31.71
C ASN A 476 10.63 0.28 -31.37
N ILE A 477 9.76 -0.02 -30.40
CA ILE A 477 8.72 0.88 -29.91
C ILE A 477 9.30 1.70 -28.76
N PRO A 478 9.18 3.05 -28.78
CA PRO A 478 9.67 3.90 -27.69
C PRO A 478 9.12 3.47 -26.34
N ILE A 479 10.01 3.18 -25.38
CA ILE A 479 9.60 2.78 -24.04
C ILE A 479 8.98 3.98 -23.32
N PRO A 480 7.72 3.90 -22.84
CA PRO A 480 7.05 5.02 -22.17
C PRO A 480 7.74 5.47 -20.87
N SER A 481 8.42 4.55 -20.19
CA SER A 481 9.20 4.81 -18.98
C SER A 481 10.35 3.80 -18.87
N PRO A 482 11.56 4.15 -19.35
CA PRO A 482 12.71 3.23 -19.39
C PRO A 482 13.05 2.63 -18.02
N ASP A 483 12.91 3.42 -16.96
CA ASP A 483 13.31 2.99 -15.61
C ASP A 483 12.24 2.14 -14.92
N ASN A 484 10.99 2.61 -14.87
CA ASN A 484 9.89 1.90 -14.21
C ASN A 484 8.53 2.55 -14.52
N TRP A 485 7.54 1.77 -14.95
CA TRP A 485 6.22 2.32 -15.27
C TRP A 485 5.44 2.72 -14.00
N LEU A 486 5.67 2.03 -12.89
CA LEU A 486 4.98 2.27 -11.61
C LEU A 486 5.48 3.51 -10.88
N VAL A 487 6.61 4.07 -11.30
CA VAL A 487 7.21 5.29 -10.73
C VAL A 487 6.85 6.52 -11.56
N ASN A 488 6.37 6.32 -12.79
CA ASN A 488 5.91 7.40 -13.64
C ASN A 488 4.48 7.82 -13.27
N LYS A 489 4.33 9.08 -12.84
CA LYS A 489 3.05 9.68 -12.42
C LYS A 489 1.90 9.54 -13.42
N ASN A 490 2.20 9.52 -14.71
CA ASN A 490 1.18 9.48 -15.77
C ASN A 490 0.83 8.04 -16.16
N LEU A 491 1.71 7.08 -15.90
CA LEU A 491 1.56 5.69 -16.35
C LEU A 491 1.21 4.72 -15.23
N ALA A 492 1.55 5.02 -13.98
CA ALA A 492 1.39 4.10 -12.86
C ALA A 492 -0.07 3.63 -12.69
N LEU A 493 -1.04 4.54 -12.79
CA LEU A 493 -2.45 4.17 -12.68
C LEU A 493 -2.92 3.35 -13.88
N MET A 494 -2.45 3.69 -15.09
CA MET A 494 -2.75 2.93 -16.31
C MET A 494 -2.15 1.51 -16.26
N ALA A 495 -0.95 1.35 -15.72
CA ALA A 495 -0.33 0.04 -15.51
C ALA A 495 -1.18 -0.84 -14.57
N ILE A 496 -1.71 -0.28 -13.48
CA ILE A 496 -2.65 -0.98 -12.59
C ILE A 496 -3.94 -1.35 -13.36
N MET A 497 -4.49 -0.44 -14.18
CA MET A 497 -5.69 -0.72 -14.99
C MET A 497 -5.48 -1.86 -15.98
N ILE A 498 -4.34 -1.93 -16.66
CA ILE A 498 -4.01 -2.99 -17.63
C ILE A 498 -4.02 -4.34 -16.92
N MET A 499 -3.34 -4.45 -15.78
CA MET A 499 -3.35 -5.67 -14.97
C MET A 499 -4.76 -6.03 -14.50
N HIS A 500 -5.52 -5.04 -14.02
CA HIS A 500 -6.88 -5.25 -13.54
C HIS A 500 -7.80 -5.79 -14.65
N ILE A 501 -7.77 -5.19 -15.84
CA ILE A 501 -8.53 -5.67 -17.00
C ILE A 501 -8.14 -7.11 -17.31
N TRP A 502 -6.83 -7.42 -17.41
CA TRP A 502 -6.31 -8.76 -17.67
C TRP A 502 -6.80 -9.80 -16.64
N SER A 503 -6.84 -9.43 -15.36
CA SER A 503 -7.26 -10.35 -14.28
C SER A 503 -8.77 -10.58 -14.19
N THR A 504 -9.60 -9.74 -14.83
CA THR A 504 -11.05 -9.74 -14.63
C THR A 504 -11.86 -10.08 -15.87
N PHE A 505 -11.40 -9.72 -17.08
CA PHE A 505 -12.21 -9.86 -18.30
C PHE A 505 -12.60 -11.31 -18.62
N GLY A 506 -11.76 -12.29 -18.26
CA GLY A 506 -12.02 -13.72 -18.49
C GLY A 506 -13.28 -14.22 -17.78
N LEU A 507 -13.58 -13.70 -16.59
CA LEU A 507 -14.81 -14.03 -15.86
C LEU A 507 -16.04 -13.53 -16.62
N TYR A 508 -15.99 -12.28 -17.09
CA TYR A 508 -17.08 -11.67 -17.85
C TYR A 508 -17.27 -12.34 -19.21
N MET A 509 -16.18 -12.77 -19.84
CA MET A 509 -16.21 -13.55 -21.07
C MET A 509 -17.00 -14.85 -20.88
N ILE A 510 -16.77 -15.59 -19.80
CA ILE A 510 -17.55 -16.83 -19.52
C ILE A 510 -19.04 -16.52 -19.33
N ILE A 511 -19.38 -15.45 -18.59
CA ILE A 511 -20.77 -15.04 -18.38
C ILE A 511 -21.43 -14.69 -19.73
N PHE A 512 -20.75 -13.95 -20.59
CA PHE A 512 -21.25 -13.66 -21.93
C PHE A 512 -21.35 -14.89 -22.82
N SER A 513 -20.39 -15.81 -22.77
CA SER A 513 -20.46 -17.07 -23.50
C SER A 513 -21.68 -17.90 -23.06
N ALA A 514 -21.96 -17.99 -21.76
CA ALA A 514 -23.16 -18.65 -21.25
C ALA A 514 -24.45 -17.98 -21.79
N GLY A 515 -24.48 -16.65 -21.82
CA GLY A 515 -25.59 -15.91 -22.43
C GLY A 515 -25.75 -16.16 -23.92
N LEU A 516 -24.65 -16.24 -24.67
CA LEU A 516 -24.67 -16.57 -26.10
C LEU A 516 -25.16 -18.00 -26.35
N TYR A 517 -24.81 -18.96 -25.49
CA TYR A 517 -25.31 -20.33 -25.58
C TYR A 517 -26.78 -20.48 -25.22
N ALA A 518 -27.34 -19.55 -24.44
CA ALA A 518 -28.76 -19.55 -24.09
C ALA A 518 -29.67 -19.04 -25.23
N ILE A 519 -29.11 -18.40 -26.25
CA ILE A 519 -29.86 -17.91 -27.43
C ILE A 519 -30.25 -19.11 -28.31
N PRO A 520 -31.55 -19.38 -28.53
CA PRO A 520 -31.98 -20.47 -29.41
C PRO A 520 -31.48 -20.26 -30.84
N ARG A 521 -31.00 -21.35 -31.48
CA ARG A 521 -30.38 -21.28 -32.81
C ARG A 521 -31.36 -20.84 -33.89
N GLU A 522 -32.64 -21.13 -33.67
CA GLU A 522 -33.75 -20.83 -34.56
C GLU A 522 -33.85 -19.32 -34.83
N HIS A 523 -33.61 -18.47 -33.81
CA HIS A 523 -33.59 -17.01 -34.00
C HIS A 523 -32.47 -16.56 -34.94
N LEU A 524 -31.31 -17.21 -34.86
CA LEU A 524 -30.14 -16.87 -35.70
C LEU A 524 -30.31 -17.38 -37.13
N GLU A 525 -30.93 -18.56 -37.30
CA GLU A 525 -31.22 -19.14 -38.62
C GLU A 525 -32.33 -18.37 -39.34
N ALA A 526 -33.43 -18.07 -38.66
CA ALA A 526 -34.53 -17.26 -39.22
C ALA A 526 -34.02 -15.91 -39.72
N SER A 527 -33.21 -15.21 -38.92
CA SER A 527 -32.64 -13.93 -39.32
C SER A 527 -31.70 -14.01 -40.53
N ARG A 528 -31.04 -15.15 -40.74
CA ARG A 528 -30.19 -15.36 -41.92
C ARG A 528 -31.03 -15.55 -43.17
N ILE A 529 -32.20 -16.19 -43.05
CA ILE A 529 -33.19 -16.34 -44.12
C ILE A 529 -33.76 -14.96 -44.49
N ASP A 530 -34.03 -14.11 -43.49
CA ASP A 530 -34.51 -12.73 -43.68
C ASP A 530 -33.44 -11.75 -44.21
N GLY A 531 -32.25 -12.24 -44.59
CA GLY A 531 -31.19 -11.42 -45.17
C GLY A 531 -30.45 -10.51 -44.18
N ALA A 532 -30.55 -10.77 -42.87
CA ALA A 532 -29.80 -10.01 -41.87
C ALA A 532 -28.30 -10.37 -41.92
N ASP A 533 -27.47 -9.36 -42.18
CA ASP A 533 -26.01 -9.50 -42.13
C ASP A 533 -25.50 -9.72 -40.69
N THR A 534 -24.20 -9.97 -40.53
CA THR A 534 -23.61 -10.29 -39.22
C THR A 534 -23.76 -9.14 -38.22
N TRP A 535 -23.69 -7.89 -38.66
CA TRP A 535 -23.84 -6.73 -37.78
C TRP A 535 -25.30 -6.52 -37.35
N LYS A 536 -26.26 -6.63 -38.27
CA LYS A 536 -27.69 -6.57 -37.97
C LYS A 536 -28.09 -7.68 -36.99
N ARG A 537 -27.65 -8.93 -37.21
CA ARG A 537 -27.92 -10.04 -36.29
C ARG A 537 -27.34 -9.77 -34.90
N PHE A 538 -26.12 -9.25 -34.81
CA PHE A 538 -25.51 -8.89 -33.53
C PHE A 538 -26.32 -7.79 -32.82
N ARG A 539 -26.62 -6.69 -33.52
CA ARG A 539 -27.25 -5.49 -32.94
C ARG A 539 -28.73 -5.67 -32.57
N TYR A 540 -29.47 -6.44 -33.37
CA TYR A 540 -30.94 -6.57 -33.24
C TYR A 540 -31.41 -7.89 -32.62
N ILE A 541 -30.58 -8.93 -32.58
CA ILE A 541 -30.98 -10.24 -32.03
C ILE A 541 -30.11 -10.60 -30.83
N VAL A 542 -28.79 -10.67 -31.03
CA VAL A 542 -27.86 -11.12 -29.99
C VAL A 542 -27.81 -10.12 -28.83
N LEU A 543 -27.54 -8.84 -29.09
CA LEU A 543 -27.38 -7.84 -28.05
C LEU A 543 -28.65 -7.65 -27.19
N PRO A 544 -29.88 -7.61 -27.75
CA PRO A 544 -31.10 -7.57 -26.95
C PRO A 544 -31.30 -8.79 -26.05
N GLN A 545 -31.02 -9.99 -26.55
CA GLN A 545 -31.16 -11.22 -25.75
C GLN A 545 -30.04 -11.36 -24.71
N LEU A 546 -28.87 -10.76 -24.94
CA LEU A 546 -27.78 -10.68 -23.98
C LEU A 546 -28.00 -9.64 -22.87
N LYS A 547 -29.02 -8.76 -22.95
CA LYS A 547 -29.26 -7.69 -21.95
C LYS A 547 -29.21 -8.17 -20.48
N PRO A 548 -29.80 -9.32 -20.07
CA PRO A 548 -29.71 -9.79 -18.69
C PRO A 548 -28.27 -10.11 -18.25
N PHE A 549 -27.47 -10.68 -19.15
CA PHE A 549 -26.06 -10.98 -18.91
C PHE A 549 -25.21 -9.71 -18.91
N LEU A 550 -25.48 -8.79 -19.84
CA LEU A 550 -24.86 -7.46 -19.89
C LEU A 550 -25.07 -6.69 -18.59
N PHE A 551 -26.29 -6.74 -18.06
CA PHE A 551 -26.66 -6.12 -16.79
C PHE A 551 -25.90 -6.73 -15.61
N LEU A 552 -25.86 -8.06 -15.53
CA LEU A 552 -25.09 -8.77 -14.50
C LEU A 552 -23.60 -8.39 -14.55
N VAL A 553 -23.01 -8.41 -15.76
CA VAL A 553 -21.59 -8.08 -15.95
C VAL A 553 -21.30 -6.63 -15.59
N ILE A 554 -22.12 -5.68 -16.04
CA ILE A 554 -21.93 -4.25 -15.71
C ILE A 554 -21.94 -4.05 -14.20
N ILE A 555 -22.91 -4.59 -13.46
CA ILE A 555 -22.96 -4.43 -12.00
C ILE A 555 -21.73 -5.03 -11.33
N LEU A 556 -21.37 -6.27 -11.67
CA LEU A 556 -20.21 -6.93 -11.08
C LEU A 556 -18.92 -6.16 -11.37
N ASN A 557 -18.80 -5.62 -12.58
CA ASN A 557 -17.66 -4.87 -13.02
C ASN A 557 -17.56 -3.51 -12.34
N THR A 558 -18.67 -2.77 -12.27
CA THR A 558 -18.75 -1.51 -11.52
C THR A 558 -18.34 -1.72 -10.07
N ILE A 559 -18.95 -2.69 -9.37
CA ILE A 559 -18.60 -2.96 -7.96
C ILE A 559 -17.10 -3.26 -7.80
N LYS A 560 -16.52 -4.11 -8.67
CA LYS A 560 -15.09 -4.45 -8.61
C LYS A 560 -14.18 -3.25 -8.89
N SER A 561 -14.49 -2.45 -9.91
CA SER A 561 -13.66 -1.31 -10.31
C SER A 561 -13.68 -0.18 -9.29
N PHE A 562 -14.80 0.05 -8.61
CA PHE A 562 -14.87 0.99 -7.49
C PHE A 562 -14.21 0.46 -6.20
N HIS A 563 -14.07 -0.86 -6.06
CA HIS A 563 -13.39 -1.53 -4.94
C HIS A 563 -11.93 -1.91 -5.21
N VAL A 564 -11.26 -1.25 -6.16
CA VAL A 564 -9.84 -1.46 -6.43
C VAL A 564 -8.98 -1.13 -5.19
N PHE A 565 -8.32 -2.15 -4.65
CA PHE A 565 -7.48 -2.02 -3.46
C PHE A 565 -6.25 -2.92 -3.50
N PRO A 566 -6.36 -4.25 -3.65
CA PRO A 566 -5.17 -5.11 -3.60
C PRO A 566 -4.12 -4.74 -4.64
N GLU A 567 -4.56 -4.31 -5.83
CA GLU A 567 -3.70 -3.88 -6.93
C GLU A 567 -2.88 -2.64 -6.53
N VAL A 568 -3.57 -1.59 -6.06
CA VAL A 568 -2.94 -0.35 -5.61
C VAL A 568 -2.04 -0.61 -4.41
N PHE A 569 -2.51 -1.38 -3.42
CA PHE A 569 -1.76 -1.70 -2.21
C PHE A 569 -0.46 -2.45 -2.53
N ALA A 570 -0.52 -3.47 -3.39
CA ALA A 570 0.63 -4.30 -3.72
C ALA A 570 1.63 -3.56 -4.62
N MET A 571 1.15 -2.85 -5.65
CA MET A 571 2.01 -2.30 -6.71
C MET A 571 2.61 -0.95 -6.36
N THR A 572 1.82 -0.01 -5.83
CA THR A 572 2.21 1.42 -5.75
C THR A 572 1.98 2.06 -4.39
N GLN A 573 1.18 1.46 -3.51
CA GLN A 573 0.79 2.05 -2.22
C GLN A 573 0.24 3.48 -2.35
N GLY A 574 -0.48 3.75 -3.45
CA GLY A 574 -1.03 5.07 -3.80
C GLY A 574 -0.04 6.01 -4.50
N GLY A 575 1.24 5.67 -4.59
CA GLY A 575 2.27 6.46 -5.27
C GLY A 575 2.29 6.33 -6.80
N PRO A 576 3.19 7.04 -7.51
CA PRO A 576 4.02 8.15 -7.01
C PRO A 576 3.13 9.34 -6.62
N ASN A 577 3.47 10.06 -5.55
CA ASN A 577 2.82 11.33 -5.18
C ASN A 577 1.28 11.31 -5.18
N ARG A 578 0.70 10.23 -4.66
CA ARG A 578 -0.76 10.03 -4.55
C ARG A 578 -1.50 9.97 -5.89
N GLU A 579 -0.80 9.79 -7.02
CA GLU A 579 -1.42 9.72 -8.36
C GLU A 579 -2.15 8.39 -8.61
N THR A 580 -1.87 7.34 -7.81
CA THR A 580 -2.63 6.08 -7.83
C THR A 580 -3.49 5.88 -6.58
N LEU A 581 -3.62 6.91 -5.73
CA LEU A 581 -4.49 6.87 -4.56
C LEU A 581 -5.94 6.63 -5.00
N THR A 582 -6.58 5.57 -4.48
CA THR A 582 -8.00 5.26 -4.69
C THR A 582 -8.79 5.37 -3.39
N LEU A 583 -10.11 5.45 -3.45
CA LEU A 583 -10.96 5.65 -2.26
C LEU A 583 -10.81 4.53 -1.23
N VAL A 584 -10.74 3.27 -1.67
CA VAL A 584 -10.55 2.14 -0.76
C VAL A 584 -9.15 2.16 -0.13
N TYR A 585 -8.12 2.50 -0.90
CA TYR A 585 -6.78 2.65 -0.35
C TYR A 585 -6.68 3.84 0.62
N TYR A 586 -7.36 4.95 0.33
CA TYR A 586 -7.46 6.11 1.23
C TYR A 586 -8.19 5.78 2.54
N LEU A 587 -9.27 4.99 2.47
CA LEU A 587 -9.96 4.44 3.63
C LEU A 587 -9.00 3.60 4.48
N TYR A 588 -8.29 2.67 3.82
CA TYR A 588 -7.33 1.79 4.47
C TYR A 588 -6.21 2.59 5.18
N GLU A 589 -5.63 3.58 4.50
CA GLU A 589 -4.61 4.45 5.08
C GLU A 589 -5.15 5.23 6.29
N THR A 590 -6.36 5.77 6.18
CA THR A 590 -7.01 6.52 7.27
C THR A 590 -7.29 5.64 8.48
N GLY A 591 -7.80 4.43 8.27
CA GLY A 591 -8.22 3.52 9.33
C GLY A 591 -7.07 2.78 9.99
N PHE A 592 -6.19 2.17 9.19
CA PHE A 592 -5.18 1.22 9.67
C PHE A 592 -3.79 1.83 9.83
N HIS A 593 -3.46 2.91 9.12
CA HIS A 593 -2.18 3.59 9.28
C HIS A 593 -2.27 4.85 10.16
N LYS A 594 -3.33 5.64 9.99
CA LYS A 594 -3.56 6.86 10.79
C LYS A 594 -4.37 6.59 12.06
N PHE A 595 -4.93 5.38 12.21
CA PHE A 595 -5.77 4.97 13.34
C PHE A 595 -6.97 5.91 13.57
N GLN A 596 -7.48 6.53 12.49
CA GLN A 596 -8.64 7.42 12.51
C GLN A 596 -9.88 6.63 12.05
N MET A 597 -10.30 5.66 12.86
CA MET A 597 -11.35 4.70 12.50
C MET A 597 -12.69 5.39 12.21
N GLY A 598 -13.04 6.45 12.95
CA GLY A 598 -14.26 7.22 12.67
C GLY A 598 -14.26 7.86 11.28
N LYS A 599 -13.15 8.49 10.88
CA LYS A 599 -13.00 9.05 9.53
C LYS A 599 -12.97 7.97 8.45
N ALA A 600 -12.29 6.84 8.70
CA ALA A 600 -12.26 5.72 7.77
C ALA A 600 -13.67 5.15 7.52
N SER A 601 -14.47 4.98 8.57
CA SER A 601 -15.88 4.61 8.45
C SER A 601 -16.68 5.62 7.63
N ALA A 602 -16.48 6.93 7.84
CA ALA A 602 -17.14 7.96 7.04
C ALA A 602 -16.77 7.86 5.54
N ILE A 603 -15.50 7.63 5.20
CA ILE A 603 -15.05 7.38 3.82
C ILE A 603 -15.78 6.16 3.23
N GLY A 604 -15.90 5.08 4.01
CA GLY A 604 -16.60 3.87 3.57
C GLY A 604 -18.07 4.11 3.25
N TYR A 605 -18.77 4.90 4.06
CA TYR A 605 -20.16 5.28 3.78
C TYR A 605 -20.28 6.21 2.57
N ILE A 606 -19.38 7.16 2.39
CA ILE A 606 -19.34 8.00 1.18
C ILE A 606 -19.18 7.13 -0.06
N LEU A 607 -18.25 6.17 -0.04
CA LEU A 607 -18.04 5.22 -1.14
C LEU A 607 -19.29 4.36 -1.39
N LEU A 608 -19.94 3.86 -0.33
CA LEU A 608 -21.21 3.13 -0.44
C LEU A 608 -22.31 3.96 -1.13
N PHE A 609 -22.46 5.23 -0.75
CA PHE A 609 -23.42 6.13 -1.40
C PHE A 609 -23.08 6.36 -2.88
N ILE A 610 -21.80 6.55 -3.21
CA ILE A 610 -21.36 6.71 -4.61
C ILE A 610 -21.71 5.45 -5.41
N ILE A 611 -21.30 4.27 -4.95
CA ILE A 611 -21.58 2.99 -5.63
C ILE A 611 -23.10 2.76 -5.74
N GLY A 612 -23.85 3.08 -4.70
CA GLY A 612 -25.31 2.96 -4.68
C GLY A 612 -25.97 3.85 -5.74
N ILE A 613 -25.56 5.12 -5.84
CA ILE A 613 -26.06 6.05 -6.88
C ILE A 613 -25.74 5.49 -8.27
N PHE A 614 -24.51 5.06 -8.52
CA PHE A 614 -24.13 4.48 -9.81
C PHE A 614 -24.93 3.22 -10.14
N SER A 615 -25.07 2.29 -9.18
CA SER A 615 -25.83 1.06 -9.36
C SER A 615 -27.32 1.32 -9.65
N ILE A 616 -27.91 2.33 -9.00
CA ILE A 616 -29.29 2.75 -9.23
C ILE A 616 -29.42 3.40 -10.62
N LEU A 617 -28.49 4.25 -11.02
CA LEU A 617 -28.48 4.86 -12.36
C LEU A 617 -28.37 3.79 -13.46
N GLU A 618 -27.48 2.82 -13.30
CA GLU A 618 -27.33 1.67 -14.20
C GLU A 618 -28.65 0.88 -14.30
N LEU A 619 -29.28 0.59 -13.16
CA LEU A 619 -30.59 -0.05 -13.08
C LEU A 619 -31.66 0.72 -13.88
N PHE A 620 -31.74 2.04 -13.73
CA PHE A 620 -32.73 2.86 -14.44
C PHE A 620 -32.47 2.92 -15.95
N LEU A 621 -31.22 3.15 -16.36
CA LEU A 621 -30.84 3.24 -17.77
C LEU A 621 -31.08 1.91 -18.51
N LEU A 622 -30.78 0.78 -17.87
CA LEU A 622 -30.90 -0.54 -18.48
C LEU A 622 -32.34 -1.08 -18.43
N LYS A 623 -33.14 -0.73 -17.40
CA LYS A 623 -34.57 -1.11 -17.33
C LYS A 623 -35.44 -0.35 -18.33
N LYS A 624 -35.11 0.92 -18.63
CA LYS A 624 -35.83 1.69 -19.66
C LYS A 624 -35.77 1.04 -21.05
N GLY A 625 -34.68 0.33 -21.35
CA GLY A 625 -34.53 -0.46 -22.58
C GLY A 625 -35.18 -1.86 -22.56
N ARG A 626 -35.89 -2.25 -21.50
CA ARG A 626 -36.63 -3.53 -21.40
C ARG A 626 -38.12 -3.37 -21.74
N ASN A 627 -38.65 -2.15 -21.65
CA ASN A 627 -40.04 -1.80 -21.95
C ASN A 627 -40.21 -1.15 -23.34
N SER A 628 -39.14 -1.07 -24.12
CA SER A 628 -39.09 -0.69 -25.54
C SER A 628 -38.45 -1.83 -26.32
#